data_AF-A0ABD2IUH7-F1
#
_entry.id   AF-A0ABD2IUH7-F1
#
_cell.length_a   1.000
_cell.length_b   1.000
_cell.length_c   1.000
_cell.angle_alpha   90.00
_cell.angle_beta   90.00
_cell.angle_gamma   90.00
#
_symmetry.space_group_name_H-M   'P 1'
#
loop_
_entity.id
_entity.type
_entity.pdbx_description
1 polymer ?
#
loop_
_entity_poly.entity_id
_entity_poly.type
_entity_poly.pdbx_seq_one_letter_code
_entity_poly.pdbx_strand_id
1 'polypeptide(L)'
;MRSDVKVQQYFYIKHRIRLLYPQLKCIVEYHNKGHCKYYPLELLAIEESAESEPTEKPAAETDYLDCRCDTRRCTPPVRAWKKP
;
A
#
# COMPACT_ATOMS: atom_id res chain seq x y z
N MET A 1 4.46 -35.36 -8.28
CA MET A 1 4.32 -34.15 -9.12
C MET A 1 3.67 -33.07 -8.27
N ARG A 2 4.35 -31.94 -7.99
CA ARG A 2 3.67 -30.77 -7.43
C ARG A 2 2.98 -30.08 -8.60
N SER A 3 1.66 -30.06 -8.59
CA SER A 3 0.88 -29.42 -9.64
C SER A 3 0.87 -27.93 -9.38
N ASP A 4 1.59 -27.15 -10.20
CA ASP A 4 1.54 -25.70 -10.12
C ASP A 4 0.18 -25.20 -10.63
N VAL A 5 -0.68 -24.74 -9.71
CA VAL A 5 -2.00 -24.21 -10.04
C VAL A 5 -1.91 -22.70 -10.16
N LYS A 6 -2.38 -22.14 -11.29
CA LYS A 6 -2.43 -20.68 -11.47
C LYS A 6 -3.52 -20.07 -10.58
N VAL A 7 -3.27 -18.88 -10.03
CA VAL A 7 -4.23 -18.16 -9.16
C VAL A 7 -5.60 -18.01 -9.83
N GLN A 8 -5.64 -17.64 -11.12
CA GLN A 8 -6.90 -17.54 -11.87
C GLN A 8 -7.69 -18.86 -11.91
N GLN A 9 -7.00 -20.00 -12.02
CA GLN A 9 -7.64 -21.31 -12.08
C GLN A 9 -8.19 -21.69 -10.71
N TYR A 10 -7.41 -21.41 -9.66
CA TYR A 10 -7.84 -21.65 -8.29
C TYR A 10 -9.13 -20.87 -7.96
N PHE A 11 -9.18 -19.57 -8.28
CA PHE A 11 -10.37 -18.75 -8.01
C PHE A 11 -11.58 -19.17 -8.85
N TYR A 12 -11.38 -19.56 -10.10
CA TYR A 12 -12.47 -20.06 -10.93
C TYR A 12 -13.03 -21.40 -10.45
N ILE A 13 -12.15 -22.36 -10.12
CA ILE A 13 -12.58 -23.70 -9.71
C ILE A 13 -13.21 -23.66 -8.32
N LYS A 14 -12.55 -23.00 -7.37
CA LYS A 14 -12.94 -23.03 -5.96
C LYS A 14 -14.04 -22.04 -5.61
N HIS A 15 -13.98 -20.83 -6.17
CA HIS A 15 -14.87 -19.73 -5.81
C HIS A 15 -15.87 -19.37 -6.92
N ARG A 16 -15.78 -19.99 -8.10
CA ARG A 16 -16.58 -19.64 -9.29
C ARG A 16 -16.41 -18.18 -9.71
N ILE A 17 -15.26 -17.59 -9.39
CA ILE A 17 -14.92 -16.21 -9.74
C ILE A 17 -14.07 -16.24 -11.01
N ARG A 18 -14.54 -15.54 -12.04
CA ARG A 18 -13.78 -15.32 -13.27
C ARG A 18 -13.08 -13.96 -13.17
N LEU A 19 -11.76 -13.98 -13.03
CA LEU A 19 -11.00 -12.74 -12.96
C LEU A 19 -11.10 -11.94 -14.27
N LEU A 20 -11.33 -10.65 -14.18
CA LEU A 20 -11.46 -9.76 -15.35
C LEU A 20 -10.09 -9.32 -15.86
N TYR A 21 -9.13 -9.15 -14.94
CA TYR A 21 -7.79 -8.66 -15.24
C TYR A 21 -6.71 -9.63 -14.72
N PRO A 22 -6.64 -10.87 -15.23
CA PRO A 22 -5.70 -11.89 -14.75
C PRO A 22 -4.22 -11.54 -14.99
N GLN A 23 -3.92 -10.56 -15.84
CA GLN A 23 -2.58 -10.03 -16.07
C GLN A 23 -2.07 -9.12 -14.95
N LEU A 24 -2.95 -8.62 -14.07
CA LEU A 24 -2.53 -7.81 -12.94
C LEU A 24 -1.75 -8.64 -11.92
N LYS A 25 -0.86 -7.96 -11.20
CA LYS A 25 -0.09 -8.60 -10.12
C LYS A 25 -1.01 -9.06 -9.00
N CYS A 26 -0.58 -10.09 -8.28
CA CYS A 26 -1.23 -10.51 -7.03
C CYS A 26 -0.47 -9.93 -5.84
N ILE A 27 -1.20 -9.64 -4.76
CA ILE A 27 -0.60 -9.42 -3.45
C ILE A 27 -0.24 -10.76 -2.85
N VAL A 28 0.93 -10.84 -2.24
CA VAL A 28 1.42 -12.05 -1.56
C VAL A 28 1.44 -11.79 -0.06
N GLU A 29 0.73 -12.62 0.68
CA GLU A 29 0.80 -12.65 2.14
C GLU A 29 1.67 -13.82 2.55
N TYR A 30 2.78 -13.49 3.22
CA TYR A 30 3.72 -14.48 3.74
C TYR A 30 3.32 -14.82 5.18
N HIS A 31 3.03 -16.10 5.42
CA HIS A 31 2.78 -16.58 6.78
C HIS A 31 4.02 -17.22 7.38
N ASN A 32 4.16 -17.07 8.69
CA ASN A 32 5.14 -17.80 9.50
C ASN A 32 4.86 -19.30 9.29
N LYS A 33 5.80 -20.04 8.68
CA LYS A 33 5.78 -21.46 8.22
C LYS A 33 6.01 -21.66 6.71
N GLY A 34 6.37 -20.60 5.96
CA GLY A 34 6.77 -20.75 4.55
C GLY A 34 5.61 -21.01 3.60
N HIS A 35 4.38 -20.80 4.06
CA HIS A 35 3.19 -20.80 3.21
C HIS A 35 2.92 -19.38 2.73
N CYS A 36 2.66 -19.26 1.43
CA CYS A 36 2.30 -18.00 0.79
C CYS A 36 0.84 -18.08 0.35
N LYS A 37 0.08 -17.00 0.58
CA LYS A 37 -1.24 -16.80 -0.03
C LYS A 37 -1.15 -15.74 -1.10
N TYR A 38 -1.92 -15.92 -2.16
CA TYR A 38 -1.94 -15.03 -3.32
C TYR A 38 -3.35 -14.47 -3.50
N TYR A 39 -3.47 -13.15 -3.52
CA TYR A 39 -4.74 -12.44 -3.68
C TYR A 39 -4.72 -11.58 -4.94
N PRO A 40 -5.64 -11.80 -5.90
CA PRO A 40 -5.79 -10.92 -7.05
C PRO A 40 -6.13 -9.49 -6.63
N LEU A 41 -5.47 -8.49 -7.23
CA LEU A 41 -5.69 -7.07 -6.92
C LEU A 41 -7.15 -6.63 -7.10
N GLU A 42 -7.82 -7.17 -8.13
CA GLU A 42 -9.21 -6.83 -8.44
C GLU A 42 -10.23 -7.24 -7.36
N LEU A 43 -9.85 -8.11 -6.42
CA LEU A 43 -10.72 -8.57 -5.33
C LEU A 43 -10.41 -7.87 -3.99
N LEU A 44 -9.40 -7.00 -3.94
CA LEU A 44 -8.98 -6.34 -2.71
C LEU A 44 -9.62 -4.96 -2.60
N ALA A 45 -10.04 -4.61 -1.39
CA ALA A 45 -10.45 -3.26 -1.02
C ALA A 45 -9.43 -2.68 -0.04
N ILE A 46 -9.21 -1.37 -0.10
CA ILE A 46 -8.40 -0.65 0.87
C ILE A 46 -9.35 -0.20 1.98
N GLU A 47 -9.08 -0.65 3.19
CA GLU A 47 -9.77 -0.16 4.39
C GLU A 47 -8.95 0.99 4.97
N GLU A 48 -9.49 2.21 4.88
CA GLU A 48 -8.92 3.34 5.61
C GLU A 48 -9.23 3.15 7.09
N SER A 49 -8.20 2.80 7.85
CA SER A 49 -8.31 2.82 9.30
C SER A 49 -8.57 4.27 9.70
N ALA A 50 -9.75 4.56 10.24
CA ALA A 50 -9.97 5.83 10.91
C ALA A 50 -8.94 5.91 12.03
N GLU A 51 -7.88 6.68 11.81
CA GLU A 51 -7.00 7.15 12.88
C GLU A 51 -7.92 7.78 13.91
N SER A 52 -8.10 7.10 15.05
CA SER A 52 -8.76 7.70 16.19
C SER A 52 -7.94 8.92 16.55
N GLU A 53 -8.44 10.10 16.18
CA GLU A 53 -8.00 11.39 16.70
C GLU A 53 -7.66 11.22 18.19
N PRO A 54 -6.42 11.49 18.63
CA PRO A 54 -6.14 11.51 20.05
C PRO A 54 -7.04 12.59 20.65
N THR A 55 -8.00 12.17 21.47
CA THR A 55 -8.82 13.09 22.27
C THR A 55 -7.92 13.68 23.36
N GLU A 56 -7.06 14.61 22.99
CA GLU A 56 -6.42 15.52 23.94
C GLU A 56 -7.37 16.69 24.16
N LYS A 57 -7.98 16.71 25.34
CA LYS A 57 -8.72 17.86 25.86
C LYS A 57 -7.79 19.08 25.94
N PRO A 58 -8.34 20.30 25.82
CA PRO A 58 -7.58 21.49 25.48
C PRO A 58 -6.83 22.04 26.69
N ALA A 59 -5.57 22.42 26.51
CA ALA A 59 -4.97 23.59 27.13
C ALA A 59 -3.61 23.88 26.50
N ALA A 60 -3.37 25.16 26.21
CA ALA A 60 -2.14 25.79 25.74
C ALA A 60 -1.89 25.77 24.22
N GLU A 61 -2.59 26.68 23.53
CA GLU A 61 -1.97 27.79 22.79
C GLU A 61 -0.49 27.57 22.38
N THR A 62 -0.28 27.12 21.14
CA THR A 62 0.90 27.52 20.38
C THR A 62 0.45 28.00 19.01
N ASP A 63 0.59 29.31 18.81
CA ASP A 63 0.64 29.98 17.52
C ASP A 63 1.56 29.23 16.55
N TYR A 64 0.98 28.44 15.65
CA TYR A 64 1.62 28.04 14.41
C TYR A 64 0.79 28.55 13.25
N LEU A 65 0.83 29.88 13.07
CA LEU A 65 0.38 30.50 11.84
C LEU A 65 1.36 30.21 10.70
N ASP A 66 0.77 29.87 9.56
CA ASP A 66 1.22 30.12 8.19
C ASP A 66 2.44 29.35 7.66
N CYS A 67 2.19 28.12 7.18
CA CYS A 67 2.85 27.63 5.98
C CYS A 67 1.95 27.88 4.75
N ARG A 68 1.94 29.12 4.27
CA ARG A 68 1.57 29.41 2.88
C ARG A 68 2.64 28.83 1.97
N CYS A 69 2.40 27.63 1.47
CA CYS A 69 3.18 27.01 0.40
C CYS A 69 2.93 27.78 -0.91
N ASP A 70 3.74 28.82 -1.13
CA ASP A 70 3.80 29.51 -2.41
C ASP A 70 4.46 28.59 -3.44
N THR A 71 3.65 28.19 -4.41
CA THR A 71 3.98 27.24 -5.47
C THR A 71 4.87 27.87 -6.53
N ARG A 72 6.18 28.04 -6.25
CA ARG A 72 7.23 28.21 -7.28
C ARG A 72 8.62 28.09 -6.65
N ARG A 73 9.42 27.13 -7.16
CA ARG A 73 10.86 26.88 -6.92
C ARG A 73 11.22 25.90 -5.80
N CYS A 74 10.75 24.66 -5.93
CA CYS A 74 11.51 23.50 -5.41
C CYS A 74 12.42 22.95 -6.52
N THR A 75 13.60 23.55 -6.72
CA THR A 75 14.72 22.81 -7.31
C THR A 75 15.39 22.02 -6.19
N PRO A 76 15.53 20.68 -6.29
CA PRO A 76 16.24 19.92 -5.28
C PRO A 76 17.73 20.29 -5.28
N PRO A 77 18.40 20.36 -4.13
CA PRO A 77 19.84 20.61 -4.09
C PRO A 77 20.57 19.38 -4.66
N VAL A 78 21.38 19.61 -5.69
CA VAL A 78 22.31 18.61 -6.23
C VAL A 78 23.30 18.25 -5.11
N ARG A 79 23.21 17.03 -4.58
CA ARG A 79 24.19 16.50 -3.63
C ARG A 79 25.53 16.34 -4.33
N ALA A 80 26.41 17.32 -4.18
CA ALA A 80 27.83 17.18 -4.50
C ALA A 80 28.53 16.38 -3.38
N TRP A 81 28.89 15.14 -3.68
CA TRP A 81 29.79 14.33 -2.83
C TRP A 81 30.80 13.62 -3.73
N LYS A 82 32.04 14.13 -3.81
CA LYS A 82 33.24 13.54 -3.18
C LYS A 82 34.56 14.11 -3.75
N LYS A 83 35.47 14.33 -2.80
CA LYS A 83 36.92 14.56 -2.88
C LYS A 83 37.67 13.48 -3.70
N PRO A 84 38.90 13.76 -4.15
CA PRO A 84 40.09 13.60 -3.28
C PRO A 84 40.66 14.90 -2.72
#